data_AF-A0A957VKU4-F1
#
_entry.id   AF-A0A957VKU4-F1
#
_cell.length_a   1.000
_cell.length_b   1.000
_cell.length_c   1.000
_cell.angle_alpha   90.00
_cell.angle_beta   90.00
_cell.angle_gamma   90.00
#
_symmetry.space_group_name_H-M   'P 1'
#
loop_
_entity.id
_entity.type
_entity.pdbx_description
1 polymer ?
#
loop_
_entity_poly.entity_id
_entity_poly.type
_entity_poly.pdbx_seq_one_letter_code
_entity_poly.pdbx_strand_id
1 'polypeptide(L)'
;MRIWLIGAEQAAIDALEQLRKHRELELFVSAPTDRPKAVTDGVIERVTYVEYVTPVNVNTLARRIRPDLILVDPTADERTYGRVAGGMAFSEALTYELATASDYPCLIL
;
A
#
# COMPACT_ATOMS: atom_id res chain seq x y z
N MET A 1 -12.98 -5.22 10.88
CA MET A 1 -11.50 -5.37 10.77
C MET A 1 -11.00 -4.25 9.88
N ARG A 2 -9.87 -3.64 10.23
CA ARG A 2 -9.27 -2.51 9.53
C ARG A 2 -8.12 -3.00 8.67
N ILE A 3 -8.21 -2.80 7.36
CA ILE A 3 -7.12 -3.14 6.45
C ILE A 3 -6.56 -1.85 5.89
N TRP A 4 -5.25 -1.69 5.99
CA TRP A 4 -4.54 -0.57 5.38
C TRP A 4 -3.74 -1.06 4.19
N LEU A 5 -4.09 -0.56 3.00
CA LEU A 5 -3.42 -0.85 1.75
C LEU A 5 -2.44 0.29 1.41
N ILE A 6 -1.16 -0.05 1.31
CA ILE A 6 -0.08 0.85 0.92
C ILE A 6 0.21 0.59 -0.56
N GLY A 7 0.05 1.63 -1.38
CA GLY A 7 0.03 1.50 -2.83
C GLY A 7 -1.39 1.27 -3.35
N ALA A 8 -1.63 1.66 -4.60
CA ALA A 8 -2.95 1.61 -5.22
C ALA A 8 -2.82 1.33 -6.74
N GLU A 9 -1.90 0.43 -7.07
CA GLU A 9 -1.63 -0.05 -8.41
C GLU A 9 -2.30 -1.43 -8.63
N GLN A 10 -1.82 -2.24 -9.58
CA GLN A 10 -2.57 -3.42 -10.03
C GLN A 10 -2.80 -4.44 -8.92
N ALA A 11 -1.78 -4.79 -8.13
CA ALA A 11 -1.94 -5.76 -7.05
C ALA A 11 -2.91 -5.25 -5.97
N ALA A 12 -2.84 -3.95 -5.65
CA ALA A 12 -3.79 -3.30 -4.75
C ALA A 12 -5.23 -3.31 -5.30
N ILE A 13 -5.42 -3.07 -6.60
CA ILE A 13 -6.75 -3.12 -7.25
C ILE A 13 -7.36 -4.51 -7.10
N ASP A 14 -6.59 -5.55 -7.44
CA ASP A 14 -7.06 -6.93 -7.37
C ASP A 14 -7.44 -7.30 -5.93
N ALA A 15 -6.64 -6.88 -4.94
CA ALA A 15 -6.96 -7.05 -3.53
C ALA A 15 -8.22 -6.29 -3.13
N LEU A 16 -8.37 -5.01 -3.50
CA LEU A 16 -9.55 -4.19 -3.20
C LEU A 16 -10.84 -4.81 -3.73
N GLU A 17 -10.82 -5.38 -4.95
CA GLU A 17 -11.99 -6.04 -5.52
C GLU A 17 -12.44 -7.27 -4.71
N GLN A 18 -11.49 -8.03 -4.14
CA GLN A 18 -11.84 -9.14 -3.26
C GLN A 18 -12.33 -8.64 -1.89
N LEU A 19 -11.62 -7.68 -1.29
CA LEU A 19 -11.93 -7.18 0.05
C LEU A 19 -13.29 -6.47 0.11
N ARG A 20 -13.68 -5.75 -0.95
CA ARG A 20 -14.99 -5.04 -0.99
C ARG A 20 -16.21 -5.97 -0.99
N LYS A 21 -16.02 -7.27 -1.20
CA LYS A 21 -17.07 -8.29 -1.02
C LYS A 21 -17.51 -8.41 0.44
N HIS A 22 -16.66 -7.97 1.37
CA HIS A 22 -16.87 -8.01 2.81
C HIS A 22 -17.16 -6.59 3.35
N ARG A 23 -18.42 -6.30 3.64
CA ARG A 23 -18.87 -4.95 4.04
C ARG A 23 -18.48 -4.57 5.47
N GLU A 24 -18.07 -5.55 6.27
CA GLU A 24 -17.59 -5.41 7.63
C GLU A 24 -16.12 -4.94 7.72
N LEU A 25 -15.43 -4.86 6.57
CA LEU A 25 -14.07 -4.37 6.49
C LEU A 25 -14.05 -2.85 6.33
N GLU A 26 -13.18 -2.21 7.11
CA GLU A 26 -12.86 -0.79 6.95
C GLU A 26 -11.53 -0.70 6.19
N LEU A 27 -11.59 -0.21 4.95
CA LEU A 27 -10.45 -0.15 4.05
C LEU A 27 -9.85 1.26 4.02
N PHE A 28 -8.55 1.34 4.29
CA PHE A 28 -7.77 2.57 4.18
C PHE A 28 -6.77 2.40 3.04
N VAL A 29 -6.63 3.40 2.18
CA VAL A 29 -5.66 3.37 1.07
C VAL A 29 -4.73 4.56 1.19
N SER A 30 -3.42 4.29 1.17
CA SER A 30 -2.37 5.29 1.08
C SER A 30 -1.63 5.17 -0.24
N ALA A 31 -1.46 6.29 -0.92
CA ALA A 31 -0.66 6.38 -2.14
C ALA A 31 0.08 7.71 -2.19
N PRO A 32 1.19 7.82 -2.94
CA PRO A 32 1.97 9.07 -3.01
C PRO A 32 1.30 10.18 -3.85
N THR A 33 0.20 9.87 -4.53
CA THR A 33 -0.60 10.79 -5.35
C THR A 33 -2.09 10.64 -5.01
N ASP A 34 -2.88 11.68 -5.28
CA ASP A 34 -4.34 11.68 -5.12
C ASP A 34 -5.07 10.92 -6.24
N ARG A 35 -4.39 10.68 -7.37
CA ARG A 35 -4.91 9.96 -8.54
C ARG A 35 -4.04 8.75 -8.91
N PRO A 36 -3.89 7.75 -8.04
CA PRO A 36 -3.27 6.48 -8.41
C PRO A 36 -4.18 5.69 -9.35
N LYS A 37 -3.66 4.59 -9.91
CA LYS A 37 -4.42 3.75 -10.86
C LYS A 37 -5.80 3.33 -10.34
N ALA A 38 -5.91 2.94 -9.07
CA ALA A 38 -7.19 2.55 -8.47
C ALA A 38 -8.25 3.68 -8.49
N VAL A 39 -7.82 4.95 -8.42
CA VAL A 39 -8.72 6.10 -8.55
C VAL A 39 -9.05 6.38 -10.01
N THR A 40 -8.03 6.38 -10.89
CA THR A 40 -8.24 6.66 -12.32
C THR A 40 -9.14 5.63 -12.99
N ASP A 41 -9.07 4.38 -12.53
CA ASP A 41 -9.85 3.26 -13.06
C ASP A 41 -11.23 3.15 -12.38
N GLY A 42 -11.54 4.04 -11.43
CA GLY A 42 -12.84 4.08 -10.75
C GLY A 42 -13.07 2.96 -9.72
N VAL A 43 -12.00 2.25 -9.31
CA VAL A 43 -12.07 1.20 -8.27
C VAL A 43 -12.37 1.83 -6.92
N ILE A 44 -11.73 2.95 -6.60
CA ILE A 44 -12.03 3.77 -5.41
C ILE A 44 -12.27 5.21 -5.84
N GLU A 45 -13.11 5.94 -5.12
CA GLU A 45 -13.38 7.35 -5.41
C GLU A 45 -12.17 8.25 -5.11
N ARG A 46 -11.47 7.94 -4.01
CA ARG A 46 -10.28 8.66 -3.55
C ARG A 46 -9.43 7.78 -2.66
N VAL A 47 -8.16 8.13 -2.53
CA VAL A 47 -7.30 7.60 -1.48
C VAL A 47 -7.68 8.18 -0.11
N THR A 48 -7.42 7.43 0.95
CA THR A 48 -7.65 7.89 2.33
C THR A 48 -6.56 8.85 2.76
N TYR A 49 -5.32 8.58 2.38
CA TYR A 49 -4.16 9.43 2.65
C TYR A 49 -3.28 9.56 1.40
N VAL A 50 -2.92 10.80 1.06
CA VAL A 50 -1.92 11.09 0.02
C VAL A 50 -0.56 11.22 0.71
N GLU A 51 0.16 10.11 0.83
CA GLU A 51 1.41 10.04 1.57
C GLU A 51 2.31 8.92 1.05
N TYR A 52 3.62 9.18 0.99
CA TYR A 52 4.62 8.17 0.70
C TYR A 52 4.93 7.40 1.99
N VAL A 53 4.57 6.12 2.04
CA VAL A 53 4.82 5.29 3.22
C VAL A 53 6.20 4.67 3.12
N THR A 54 6.95 4.74 4.21
CA THR A 54 8.35 4.36 4.34
C THR A 54 8.55 3.57 5.63
N PRO A 55 9.68 2.85 5.78
CA PRO A 55 10.02 2.21 7.05
C PRO A 55 10.06 3.19 8.23
N VAL A 56 10.36 4.48 7.97
CA VAL A 56 10.49 5.51 9.01
C VAL A 56 9.13 6.00 9.53
N ASN A 57 8.12 6.12 8.67
CA ASN A 57 6.82 6.67 9.04
C ASN A 57 5.70 5.62 9.18
N VAL A 58 5.90 4.36 8.77
CA VAL A 58 4.85 3.32 8.77
C VAL A 58 4.15 3.19 10.11
N ASN A 59 4.90 3.14 11.23
CA ASN A 59 4.30 3.00 12.57
C ASN A 59 3.59 4.26 13.06
N THR A 60 4.07 5.44 12.65
CA THR A 60 3.41 6.71 13.01
C THR A 60 2.04 6.81 12.33
N LEU A 61 1.97 6.39 11.06
CA LEU A 61 0.72 6.33 10.30
C LEU A 61 -0.20 5.22 10.79
N ALA A 62 0.35 4.02 11.01
CA ALA A 62 -0.40 2.89 11.51
C ALA A 62 -1.03 3.17 12.89
N ARG A 63 -0.40 3.93 13.78
CA ARG A 63 -1.01 4.33 15.07
C ARG A 63 -2.25 5.20 14.92
N ARG A 64 -2.35 5.99 13.83
CA ARG A 64 -3.52 6.82 13.52
C ARG A 64 -4.65 5.97 12.93
N ILE A 65 -4.31 5.08 12.00
CA ILE A 65 -5.26 4.21 11.30
C ILE A 65 -5.75 3.07 12.20
N ARG A 66 -4.84 2.53 13.02
CA ARG A 66 -4.95 1.30 13.81
C ARG A 66 -5.41 0.12 12.96
N PRO A 67 -4.64 -0.28 11.94
CA PRO A 67 -4.98 -1.42 11.11
C PRO A 67 -4.84 -2.72 11.89
N ASP A 68 -5.63 -3.72 11.54
CA ASP A 68 -5.45 -5.11 11.97
C ASP A 68 -4.48 -5.84 11.02
N LEU A 69 -4.40 -5.39 9.76
CA LEU A 69 -3.52 -5.92 8.72
C LEU A 69 -3.10 -4.79 7.77
N ILE A 70 -1.82 -4.79 7.37
CA ILE A 70 -1.27 -3.95 6.32
C ILE A 70 -1.05 -4.80 5.08
N LEU A 71 -1.53 -4.35 3.94
CA LEU A 71 -1.25 -4.90 2.63
C LEU A 71 -0.33 -3.95 1.88
N VAL A 72 0.74 -4.47 1.28
CA VAL A 72 1.74 -3.64 0.59
C VAL A 72 1.79 -4.03 -0.88
N ASP A 73 1.50 -3.08 -1.75
CA ASP A 73 1.60 -3.21 -3.20
C ASP A 73 2.93 -2.58 -3.68
N PRO A 74 3.95 -3.39 -4.04
CA PRO A 74 5.25 -2.88 -4.49
C PRO A 74 5.24 -2.38 -5.94
N THR A 75 4.16 -2.58 -6.70
CA THR A 75 4.12 -2.40 -8.16
C THR A 75 4.45 -0.96 -8.61
N ALA A 76 4.18 0.04 -7.75
CA ALA A 76 4.52 1.43 -8.04
C ALA A 76 6.04 1.67 -7.98
N ASP A 77 6.70 1.14 -6.95
CA ASP A 77 8.13 1.31 -6.73
C ASP A 77 8.93 0.48 -7.74
N GLU A 78 8.48 -0.74 -8.05
CA GLU A 78 9.09 -1.57 -9.09
C GLU A 78 9.10 -0.89 -10.45
N ARG A 79 8.01 -0.21 -10.84
CA ARG A 79 7.98 0.57 -12.09
C ARG A 79 8.86 1.80 -12.05
N THR A 80 9.00 2.42 -10.88
CA THR A 80 9.78 3.64 -10.69
C THR A 80 11.28 3.34 -10.75
N TYR A 81 11.71 2.30 -10.06
CA TYR A 81 13.13 1.92 -9.96
C TYR A 81 13.57 0.88 -10.99
N GLY A 82 12.65 0.14 -11.62
CA GLY A 82 12.99 -0.96 -12.54
C GLY A 82 13.79 -0.56 -13.78
N ARG A 83 13.86 0.73 -14.12
CA ARG A 83 14.70 1.26 -15.22
C ARG A 83 16.16 1.52 -14.80
N VAL A 84 16.44 1.50 -13.51
CA VAL A 84 17.78 1.72 -12.96
C VAL A 84 18.46 0.37 -12.73
N ALA A 85 19.74 0.25 -13.08
CA ALA A 85 20.52 -0.95 -12.78
C ALA A 85 20.50 -1.24 -11.27
N GLY A 86 20.02 -2.42 -10.88
CA GLY A 86 19.83 -2.80 -9.47
C GLY A 86 18.57 -2.23 -8.80
N GLY A 87 17.76 -1.44 -9.51
CA GLY A 87 16.58 -0.78 -8.95
C GLY A 87 15.47 -1.74 -8.51
N MET A 88 15.31 -2.89 -9.17
CA MET A 88 14.37 -3.94 -8.72
C MET A 88 14.76 -4.49 -7.34
N ALA A 89 16.02 -4.87 -7.15
CA ALA A 89 16.52 -5.36 -5.87
C ALA A 89 16.44 -4.30 -4.78
N PHE A 90 16.66 -3.03 -5.14
CA PHE A 90 16.48 -1.91 -4.22
C PHE A 90 15.02 -1.72 -3.81
N SER A 91 14.09 -1.75 -4.76
CA SER A 91 12.64 -1.66 -4.50
C SER A 91 12.18 -2.77 -3.56
N GLU A 92 12.56 -4.01 -3.87
CA GLU A 92 12.25 -5.18 -3.05
C GLU A 92 12.80 -5.04 -1.63
N ALA A 93 14.06 -4.62 -1.48
CA ALA A 93 14.67 -4.37 -0.17
C ALA A 93 13.90 -3.32 0.64
N LEU A 94 13.46 -2.23 0.01
CA LEU A 94 12.65 -1.20 0.66
C LEU A 94 11.29 -1.73 1.12
N THR A 95 10.62 -2.54 0.28
CA THR A 95 9.34 -3.17 0.63
C THR A 95 9.51 -4.11 1.83
N TYR A 96 10.56 -4.94 1.84
CA TYR A 96 10.83 -5.83 2.98
C TYR A 96 11.23 -5.05 4.24
N GLU A 97 12.01 -3.98 4.11
CA GLU A 97 12.36 -3.14 5.24
C GLU A 97 11.12 -2.48 5.85
N LEU A 98 10.20 -1.99 5.01
CA LEU A 98 8.92 -1.43 5.45
C LEU A 98 8.09 -2.48 6.20
N ALA A 99 7.97 -3.69 5.65
CA ALA A 99 7.24 -4.78 6.29
C ALA A 99 7.89 -5.20 7.62
N THR A 100 9.22 -5.23 7.67
CA THR A 100 10.00 -5.62 8.86
C THR A 100 9.96 -4.55 9.96
N ALA A 101 9.96 -3.27 9.59
CA ALA A 101 9.90 -2.16 10.52
C ALA A 101 8.51 -1.97 11.13
N SER A 102 7.47 -2.53 10.53
CA SER A 102 6.08 -2.40 10.99
C SER A 102 5.82 -3.13 12.30
N ASP A 103 5.20 -2.44 13.25
CA ASP A 103 4.65 -3.01 14.49
C ASP A 103 3.35 -3.83 14.23
N TYR A 104 2.81 -3.75 13.02
CA TYR A 104 1.56 -4.37 12.59
C TYR A 104 1.82 -5.47 11.56
N PRO A 105 0.98 -6.53 11.50
CA PRO A 105 1.12 -7.58 10.51
C PRO A 105 1.09 -7.02 9.08
N CYS A 106 2.08 -7.41 8.27
CA CYS A 106 2.20 -7.01 6.88
C CYS A 106 2.08 -8.23 5.96
N LEU A 107 1.38 -8.06 4.85
CA LEU A 107 1.38 -8.98 3.72
C LEU A 107 1.76 -8.20 2.46
N ILE A 108 2.83 -8.65 1.80
CA ILE A 108 3.25 -8.12 0.50
C ILE A 108 2.44 -8.85 -0.58
N LEU A 109 1.82 -8.09 -1.48
CA LEU A 109 0.93 -8.58 -2.53
C LEU A 109 1.70 -8.98 -3.79
#